data_AF-A0A067DNY3-F1
#
_entry.id   AF-A0A067DNY3-F1
#
_cell.length_a   1.000
_cell.length_b   1.000
_cell.length_c   1.000
_cell.angle_alpha   90.00
_cell.angle_beta   90.00
_cell.angle_gamma   90.00
#
_symmetry.space_group_name_H-M   'P 1'
#
loop_
_entity.id
_entity.type
_entity.pdbx_description
1 polymer ?
#
loop_
_entity_poly.entity_id
_entity_poly.type
_entity_poly.pdbx_seq_one_letter_code
_entity_poly.pdbx_strand_id
1 'polypeptide(L)'
;ILQLCDNRCVLFDNKTKDEAKRTEQIWKLLSLVNSVAVQNDGQPYTDDIFVELKLLFLPFVNDLEKKVVPNMLKETSRLEQQLTEEQAAPLKVEEAAQLAQMKSNDEIRKLRENLERAQRETEELRKRAEKGGCAIL
;
A
#
# COMPACT_ATOMS: atom_id res chain seq x y z
N ILE A 1 -14.52 48.72 -27.26
CA ILE A 1 -14.05 47.37 -26.85
C ILE A 1 -13.81 47.32 -25.34
N LEU A 2 -12.83 48.04 -24.75
CA LEU A 2 -12.56 47.98 -23.30
C LEU A 2 -13.75 48.33 -22.39
N GLN A 3 -14.55 49.32 -22.78
CA GLN A 3 -15.78 49.68 -22.06
C GLN A 3 -16.81 48.54 -22.02
N LEU A 4 -16.88 47.68 -23.04
CA LEU A 4 -17.77 46.51 -23.07
C LEU A 4 -17.30 45.41 -22.10
N CYS A 5 -16.03 45.47 -21.68
CA CYS A 5 -15.44 44.57 -20.70
C CYS A 5 -15.34 45.23 -19.32
N ASP A 6 -16.06 46.32 -19.05
CA ASP A 6 -15.98 47.08 -17.78
C ASP A 6 -14.55 47.54 -17.44
N ASN A 7 -13.76 47.83 -18.47
CA ASN A 7 -12.34 48.19 -18.35
C ASN A 7 -11.47 47.13 -17.64
N ARG A 8 -11.94 45.88 -17.55
CA ARG A 8 -11.16 44.74 -17.06
C ARG A 8 -9.98 44.48 -17.99
N CYS A 9 -8.76 44.76 -17.53
CA CYS A 9 -7.54 44.66 -18.32
C CYS A 9 -6.35 44.33 -17.41
N VAL A 10 -5.42 43.48 -17.88
CA VAL A 10 -4.14 43.20 -17.23
C VAL A 10 -3.04 43.18 -18.29
N LEU A 11 -1.89 43.77 -17.97
CA LEU A 11 -0.71 43.77 -18.82
C LEU A 11 0.29 42.70 -18.34
N PHE A 12 0.79 41.91 -19.27
CA PHE A 12 1.82 40.91 -19.02
C PHE A 12 3.11 41.26 -19.77
N ASP A 13 4.24 41.19 -19.07
CA ASP A 13 5.57 41.17 -19.68
C ASP A 13 6.03 39.71 -19.78
N ASN A 14 5.68 39.03 -20.87
CA ASN A 14 6.02 37.63 -21.09
C ASN A 14 7.53 37.37 -21.25
N LYS A 15 8.38 38.40 -21.25
CA LYS A 15 9.84 38.28 -21.37
C LYS A 15 10.57 38.51 -20.04
N THR A 16 9.88 38.96 -19.00
CA THR A 16 10.51 39.22 -17.70
C THR A 16 11.10 37.93 -17.12
N LYS A 17 12.34 38.01 -16.62
CA LYS A 17 12.99 36.94 -15.85
C LYS A 17 12.84 37.12 -14.34
N ASP A 18 12.27 38.25 -13.92
CA ASP A 18 12.04 38.60 -12.53
C ASP A 18 10.83 37.84 -12.00
N GLU A 19 11.06 36.95 -11.03
CA GLU A 19 10.04 36.11 -10.42
C GLU A 19 9.00 36.90 -9.62
N ALA A 20 9.40 37.98 -8.96
CA ALA A 20 8.47 38.83 -8.22
C ALA A 20 7.51 39.54 -9.19
N LYS A 21 8.02 40.04 -10.32
CA LYS A 21 7.16 40.62 -11.37
C LYS A 21 6.21 39.61 -12.00
N ARG A 22 6.67 38.37 -12.24
CA ARG A 22 5.79 37.29 -12.73
C ARG A 22 4.67 37.01 -11.73
N THR A 23 5.02 36.91 -10.45
CA THR A 23 4.06 36.66 -9.37
C THR A 23 3.04 37.79 -9.27
N GLU A 24 3.48 39.04 -9.31
CA GLU A 24 2.61 40.22 -9.29
C GLU A 24 1.63 40.23 -10.48
N GLN A 25 2.09 39.90 -11.69
CA GLN A 25 1.25 39.84 -12.89
C GLN A 25 0.18 38.74 -12.81
N ILE A 26 0.54 37.55 -12.33
CA ILE A 26 -0.42 36.45 -12.10
C ILE A 26 -1.44 36.86 -11.04
N TRP A 27 -1.00 37.48 -9.94
CA TRP A 27 -1.89 37.96 -8.90
C TRP A 27 -2.91 38.99 -9.40
N LYS A 28 -2.47 39.95 -10.23
CA LYS A 28 -3.38 40.92 -10.87
C LYS A 28 -4.46 40.22 -11.71
N LEU A 29 -4.08 39.20 -12.47
CA LEU A 29 -5.04 38.40 -13.25
C LEU A 29 -6.02 37.65 -12.35
N LEU A 30 -5.52 36.91 -11.35
CA LEU A 30 -6.36 36.13 -10.44
C LEU A 30 -7.33 37.01 -9.65
N SER A 31 -6.87 38.18 -9.19
CA SER A 31 -7.73 39.15 -8.52
C SER A 31 -8.89 39.58 -9.43
N LEU A 32 -8.60 39.89 -10.70
CA LEU A 32 -9.61 40.29 -11.68
C LEU A 32 -10.60 39.17 -11.98
N VAL A 33 -10.10 37.94 -12.18
CA VAL A 33 -10.92 36.74 -12.41
C VAL A 33 -11.84 36.48 -11.21
N ASN A 34 -11.33 36.57 -9.99
CA ASN A 34 -12.13 36.39 -8.78
C ASN A 34 -13.22 37.46 -8.66
N SER A 35 -12.92 38.73 -8.96
CA SER A 35 -13.93 39.78 -8.99
C SER A 35 -15.05 39.47 -9.99
N VAL A 36 -14.71 38.97 -11.18
CA VAL A 36 -15.70 38.57 -12.19
C VAL A 36 -16.50 37.36 -11.74
N ALA A 37 -15.86 36.37 -11.12
CA ALA A 37 -16.55 35.20 -10.59
C ALA A 37 -17.58 35.61 -9.53
N VAL A 38 -17.22 36.50 -8.60
CA VAL A 38 -18.15 37.03 -7.59
C VAL A 38 -19.29 37.82 -8.23
N GLN A 39 -19.01 38.65 -9.23
CA GLN A 39 -20.04 39.40 -9.98
C GLN A 39 -21.03 38.48 -10.69
N ASN A 40 -20.60 37.27 -11.05
CA ASN A 40 -21.41 36.27 -11.74
C ASN A 40 -21.94 35.19 -10.78
N ASP A 41 -22.03 35.45 -9.48
CA ASP A 41 -22.52 34.50 -8.46
C ASP A 41 -21.75 33.16 -8.45
N GLY A 42 -20.47 33.20 -8.81
CA GLY A 42 -19.60 32.03 -8.97
C GLY A 42 -19.94 31.17 -10.19
N GLN A 43 -20.92 31.56 -11.00
CA GLN A 43 -21.31 30.81 -12.18
C GLN A 43 -20.33 31.08 -13.33
N PRO A 44 -19.76 30.03 -13.93
CA PRO A 44 -19.00 30.19 -15.15
C PRO A 44 -19.91 30.63 -16.29
N TYR A 45 -19.32 31.18 -17.34
CA TYR A 45 -20.06 31.45 -18.57
C TYR A 45 -20.75 30.18 -19.07
N THR A 46 -22.06 30.27 -19.28
CA THR A 46 -22.90 29.20 -19.80
C THR A 46 -23.85 29.78 -20.84
N ASP A 47 -24.15 28.98 -21.85
CA ASP A 47 -25.09 29.29 -22.93
C ASP A 47 -25.81 28.00 -23.32
N ASP A 48 -26.83 28.10 -24.18
CA ASP A 48 -27.67 26.98 -24.61
C ASP A 48 -26.84 25.82 -25.16
N ILE A 49 -25.75 26.13 -25.88
CA ILE A 49 -24.80 25.12 -26.40
C ILE A 49 -24.14 24.34 -25.25
N PHE A 50 -23.72 25.02 -24.18
CA PHE A 50 -23.09 24.35 -23.03
C PHE A 50 -24.10 23.50 -22.25
N VAL A 51 -25.35 23.95 -22.16
CA VAL A 51 -26.43 23.21 -21.52
C VAL A 51 -26.78 21.98 -22.35
N GLU A 52 -26.94 22.12 -23.66
CA GLU A 52 -27.25 21.04 -24.58
C GLU A 52 -26.14 19.98 -24.59
N LEU A 53 -24.87 20.41 -24.68
CA LEU A 53 -23.73 19.49 -24.55
C LEU A 53 -23.76 18.74 -23.22
N LYS A 54 -23.96 19.44 -22.09
CA LYS A 54 -24.08 18.75 -20.80
C LYS A 54 -25.22 17.74 -20.81
N LEU A 55 -26.40 18.09 -21.30
CA LEU A 55 -27.56 17.20 -21.32
C LEU A 55 -27.40 16.00 -22.26
N LEU A 56 -26.71 16.17 -23.40
CA LEU A 56 -26.46 15.10 -24.35
C LEU A 56 -25.43 14.09 -23.80
N PHE A 57 -24.38 14.59 -23.14
CA PHE A 57 -23.26 13.75 -22.69
C PHE A 57 -23.41 13.21 -21.26
N LEU A 58 -24.06 13.92 -20.33
CA LEU A 58 -24.22 13.45 -18.94
C LEU A 58 -24.83 12.05 -18.84
N PRO A 59 -25.94 11.74 -19.54
CA PRO A 59 -26.57 10.42 -19.45
C PRO A 59 -25.62 9.31 -19.89
N PHE A 60 -24.80 9.56 -20.90
CA PHE A 60 -23.81 8.60 -21.40
C PHE A 60 -22.68 8.38 -20.38
N VAL A 61 -22.14 9.47 -19.82
CA VAL A 61 -21.09 9.38 -18.78
C VAL A 61 -21.62 8.66 -17.54
N ASN A 62 -22.83 8.99 -17.09
CA ASN A 62 -23.46 8.36 -15.94
C ASN A 62 -23.73 6.86 -16.16
N ASP A 63 -24.19 6.47 -17.36
CA ASP A 63 -24.40 5.05 -17.70
C ASP A 63 -23.07 4.27 -17.76
N LEU A 64 -22.04 4.88 -18.35
CA LEU A 64 -20.70 4.30 -18.39
C LEU A 64 -20.14 4.12 -16.97
N GLU A 65 -20.27 5.13 -16.12
CA GLU A 65 -19.84 5.08 -14.71
C GLU A 65 -20.55 3.94 -13.96
N LYS A 66 -21.88 3.83 -14.11
CA LYS A 66 -22.66 2.74 -13.50
C LYS A 66 -22.26 1.34 -13.98
N LYS A 67 -21.70 1.21 -15.19
CA LYS A 67 -21.23 -0.09 -15.72
C LYS A 67 -19.81 -0.40 -15.30
N VAL A 68 -18.93 0.60 -15.28
CA VAL A 68 -17.49 0.41 -15.03
C VAL A 68 -17.19 0.33 -13.55
N VAL A 69 -17.76 1.22 -12.73
CA VAL A 69 -17.43 1.35 -11.31
C VAL A 69 -17.73 0.07 -10.51
N PRO A 70 -18.91 -0.59 -10.65
CA PRO A 70 -19.20 -1.80 -9.87
C PRO A 70 -18.25 -2.96 -10.20
N ASN A 71 -17.89 -3.13 -11.47
CA ASN A 71 -16.93 -4.15 -11.87
C ASN A 71 -15.55 -3.86 -11.29
N MET A 72 -15.08 -2.60 -11.35
CA MET A 72 -13.80 -2.25 -10.73
C MET A 72 -13.82 -2.46 -9.22
N LEU A 73 -14.89 -2.05 -8.52
CA LEU A 73 -15.02 -2.26 -7.07
C LEU A 73 -15.00 -3.76 -6.71
N LYS A 74 -15.68 -4.59 -7.50
CA LYS A 74 -15.66 -6.04 -7.30
C LYS A 74 -14.26 -6.62 -7.48
N GLU A 75 -13.55 -6.19 -8.52
CA GLU A 75 -12.17 -6.64 -8.78
C GLU A 75 -11.19 -6.14 -7.71
N THR A 76 -11.32 -4.89 -7.24
CA THR A 76 -10.48 -4.38 -6.15
C THR A 76 -10.70 -5.16 -4.87
N SER A 77 -11.95 -5.41 -4.47
CA SER A 77 -12.23 -6.21 -3.27
C SER A 77 -11.72 -7.64 -3.38
N ARG A 78 -11.78 -8.25 -4.58
CA ARG A 78 -11.22 -9.57 -4.83
C ARG A 78 -9.70 -9.58 -4.67
N LEU A 79 -9.01 -8.59 -5.22
CA LEU A 79 -7.56 -8.47 -5.12
C LEU A 79 -7.10 -8.17 -3.68
N GLU A 80 -7.82 -7.33 -2.95
CA GLU A 80 -7.56 -7.06 -1.53
C GLU A 80 -7.68 -8.33 -0.68
N GLN A 81 -8.70 -9.16 -0.93
CA GLN A 81 -8.86 -10.44 -0.25
C GLN A 81 -7.68 -11.37 -0.54
N GLN A 82 -7.31 -11.54 -1.81
CA GLN A 82 -6.18 -12.40 -2.21
C GLN A 82 -4.86 -11.95 -1.59
N LEU A 83 -4.61 -10.63 -1.57
CA LEU A 83 -3.41 -10.07 -0.96
C LEU A 83 -3.34 -10.38 0.55
N THR A 84 -4.48 -10.27 1.24
CA THR A 84 -4.57 -10.58 2.68
C THR A 84 -4.33 -12.08 2.94
N GLU A 85 -4.89 -12.94 2.11
CA GLU A 85 -4.69 -14.39 2.21
C GLU A 85 -3.24 -14.79 1.93
N GLU A 86 -2.62 -14.22 0.90
CA GLU A 86 -1.21 -14.44 0.56
C GLU A 86 -0.28 -13.97 1.67
N GLN A 87 -0.53 -12.80 2.27
CA GLN A 87 0.28 -12.30 3.39
C GLN A 87 0.14 -13.14 4.66
N ALA A 88 -1.02 -13.80 4.88
CA ALA A 88 -1.24 -14.67 6.03
C ALA A 88 -0.64 -16.08 5.87
N ALA A 89 -0.39 -16.55 4.64
CA ALA A 89 0.09 -17.90 4.37
C ALA A 89 1.53 -18.17 4.89
N PRO A 90 2.53 -17.29 4.68
CA PRO A 90 3.88 -17.47 5.19
C PRO A 90 3.93 -17.59 6.71
N LEU A 91 3.15 -16.77 7.43
CA LEU A 91 3.13 -16.77 8.90
C LEU A 91 2.69 -18.14 9.45
N LYS A 92 1.65 -18.73 8.85
CA LYS A 92 1.15 -20.05 9.24
C LYS A 92 2.16 -21.16 8.95
N VAL A 93 2.88 -21.06 7.84
CA VAL A 93 3.95 -22.01 7.50
C VAL A 93 5.13 -21.87 8.47
N GLU A 94 5.50 -20.64 8.82
CA GLU A 94 6.57 -20.36 9.77
C GLU A 94 6.24 -20.87 11.17
N GLU A 95 5.04 -20.60 11.69
CA GLU A 95 4.57 -21.11 12.98
C GLU A 95 4.59 -22.65 13.03
N ALA A 96 4.12 -23.31 11.97
CA ALA A 96 4.14 -24.77 11.86
C ALA A 96 5.57 -25.32 11.83
N ALA A 97 6.48 -24.67 11.09
CA ALA A 97 7.89 -25.04 11.03
C ALA A 97 8.58 -24.87 12.39
N GLN A 98 8.34 -23.76 13.09
CA GLN A 98 8.87 -23.51 14.43
C GLN A 98 8.35 -24.55 15.44
N LEU A 99 7.06 -24.89 15.39
CA LEU A 99 6.48 -25.92 16.26
C LEU A 99 7.10 -27.30 16.00
N ALA A 100 7.28 -27.67 14.72
CA ALA A 100 7.94 -28.93 14.36
C ALA A 100 9.40 -28.97 14.81
N GLN A 101 10.12 -27.85 14.65
CA GLN A 101 11.50 -27.72 15.10
C GLN A 101 11.62 -27.84 16.63
N MET A 102 10.73 -27.21 17.39
CA MET A 102 10.73 -27.28 18.84
C MET A 102 10.49 -28.71 19.35
N LYS A 103 9.58 -29.46 18.71
CA LYS A 103 9.35 -30.89 19.01
C LYS A 103 10.58 -31.74 18.72
N SER A 104 11.18 -31.57 17.53
CA SER A 104 12.39 -32.30 17.15
C SER A 104 13.57 -32.00 18.09
N ASN A 105 13.76 -30.74 18.48
CA ASN A 105 14.80 -30.34 19.43
C ASN A 105 14.59 -31.00 20.81
N ASP A 106 13.34 -31.12 21.27
CA ASP A 106 13.03 -31.80 22.54
C ASP A 106 13.31 -33.30 22.47
N GLU A 107 13.02 -33.94 21.33
CA GLU A 107 13.37 -35.34 21.08
C GLU A 107 14.89 -35.56 21.03
N ILE A 108 15.62 -34.70 20.31
CA ILE A 108 17.10 -34.74 20.25
C ILE A 108 17.70 -34.60 21.64
N ARG A 109 17.16 -33.69 22.47
CA ARG A 109 17.61 -33.50 23.86
C ARG A 109 17.42 -34.78 24.67
N LYS A 110 16.23 -35.39 24.63
CA LYS A 110 15.94 -36.67 25.34
C LYS A 110 16.84 -37.80 24.86
N LEU A 111 17.07 -37.90 23.55
CA LEU A 111 17.96 -38.91 22.97
C LEU A 111 19.41 -38.73 23.43
N ARG A 112 19.91 -37.48 23.49
CA ARG A 112 21.25 -37.18 24.02
C ARG A 112 21.38 -37.56 25.49
N GLU A 113 20.40 -37.21 26.31
CA GLU A 113 20.38 -37.56 27.74
C GLU A 113 20.41 -39.09 27.96
N ASN A 114 19.66 -39.84 27.15
CA ASN A 114 19.64 -41.30 27.18
C ASN A 114 20.97 -41.91 26.70
N LEU A 115 21.56 -41.36 25.63
CA LEU A 115 22.85 -41.80 25.11
C LEU A 115 23.95 -41.61 26.16
N GLU A 116 24.02 -40.44 26.80
CA GLU A 116 24.99 -40.17 27.88
C GLU A 116 24.81 -41.12 29.07
N ARG A 117 23.57 -41.47 29.41
CA ARG A 117 23.29 -42.44 30.48
C ARG A 117 23.81 -43.83 30.10
N ALA A 118 23.47 -44.32 28.90
CA ALA A 118 23.94 -45.62 28.41
C ALA A 118 25.47 -45.68 28.30
N GLN A 119 26.12 -44.58 27.88
CA GLN A 119 27.58 -44.46 27.84
C GLN A 119 28.21 -44.52 29.24
N ARG A 120 27.61 -43.85 30.24
CA ARG A 120 28.08 -43.95 31.64
C ARG A 120 27.97 -45.37 32.18
N GLU A 121 26.82 -46.01 31.99
CA GLU A 121 26.58 -47.38 32.47
C GLU A 121 27.54 -48.38 31.82
N THR A 122 27.79 -48.28 30.51
CA THR A 122 28.75 -49.14 29.80
C THR A 122 30.19 -48.92 30.27
N GLU A 123 30.60 -47.68 30.53
CA GLU A 123 31.92 -47.38 31.09
C GLU A 123 32.10 -47.92 32.51
N GLU A 124 31.06 -47.85 33.34
CA GLU A 124 31.07 -48.43 34.69
C GLU A 124 31.19 -49.97 34.64
N LEU A 125 30.44 -50.62 33.76
CA LEU A 125 30.55 -52.07 33.55
C LEU A 125 31.95 -52.47 33.04
N ARG A 126 32.54 -51.70 32.12
CA ARG A 126 33.91 -51.90 31.64
C ARG A 126 34.93 -51.81 32.78
N LYS A 127 34.86 -50.76 33.61
CA LYS A 127 35.73 -50.60 34.78
C LYS A 127 35.57 -51.73 35.80
N ARG A 128 34.35 -52.26 35.98
CA ARG A 128 34.11 -53.44 36.83
C ARG A 128 34.74 -54.70 36.25
N ALA A 129 34.65 -54.90 34.93
CA ALA A 129 35.28 -56.03 34.25
C ALA A 129 36.82 -55.98 34.31
N GLU A 130 37.42 -54.79 34.19
CA GLU A 130 38.88 -54.59 34.32
C GLU A 130 39.39 -54.82 35.75
N LYS A 131 38.57 -54.53 36.77
CA LYS A 131 38.90 -54.83 38.18
C LYS A 131 38.62 -56.28 38.58
N GLY A 132 37.68 -56.93 37.91
CA GLY A 132 37.34 -58.34 38.10
C GLY A 132 38.08 -59.22 37.10
N GLY A 133 39.41 -59.22 37.11
CA GLY A 133 40.20 -60.14 36.31
C GLY A 133 39.84 -61.59 36.65
N CYS A 134 39.06 -62.24 35.79
CA CYS A 134 38.81 -63.67 35.89
C CYS A 134 40.07 -64.40 35.44
N ALA A 135 40.83 -64.93 36.40
CA ALA A 135 41.85 -65.93 36.13
C ALA A 135 41.14 -67.23 35.78
N ILE A 136 41.03 -67.50 34.48
CA ILE A 136 40.63 -68.83 34.01
C ILE A 136 41.90 -69.68 34.04
N LEU A 137 42.05 -70.49 35.10
CA LEU A 137 42.99 -71.62 35.20
C LEU A 137 42.25 -72.91 34.87
#